data_AF-A0A0D3BXC1-F1
#
_entry.id   AF-A0A0D3BXC1-F1
#
_cell.length_a   1.000
_cell.length_b   1.000
_cell.length_c   1.000
_cell.angle_alpha   90.00
_cell.angle_beta   90.00
_cell.angle_gamma   90.00
#
_symmetry.space_group_name_H-M   'P 1'
#
loop_
_entity.id
_entity.type
_entity.pdbx_description
1 polymer ?
#
loop_
_entity_poly.entity_id
_entity_poly.type
_entity_poly.pdbx_seq_one_letter_code
_entity_poly.pdbx_strand_id
1 'polypeptide(L)'
;MKMSGVRAPTLMFLLSLLMASFFDTTAGQIGVCFGQLGNNLPNPSDVVAMFKQYSIPRMRMYGPNPDALNALRGSNIEFILDVPNGDLKRLADSQAEANTWVRDNVQK
;
A
#
# COMPACT_ATOMS: atom_id res chain seq x y z
N MET A 1 13.25 22.32 45.57
CA MET A 1 12.42 22.37 44.35
C MET A 1 11.30 21.34 44.49
N LYS A 2 10.05 21.77 44.62
CA LYS A 2 8.91 20.87 44.84
C LYS A 2 8.37 20.49 43.45
N MET A 3 8.65 19.28 42.98
CA MET A 3 8.06 18.77 41.75
C MET A 3 6.56 18.60 42.00
N SER A 4 5.76 19.53 41.49
CA SER A 4 4.31 19.43 41.48
C SER A 4 3.93 18.20 40.67
N GLY A 5 3.51 17.13 41.35
CA GLY A 5 3.08 15.89 40.72
C GLY A 5 1.93 16.16 39.74
N VAL A 6 1.99 15.50 38.58
CA VAL A 6 0.93 15.53 37.57
C VAL A 6 -0.36 15.07 38.25
N ARG A 7 -1.40 15.92 38.23
CA ARG A 7 -2.69 15.61 38.87
C ARG A 7 -3.40 14.50 38.08
N ALA A 8 -4.08 13.59 38.77
CA ALA A 8 -4.84 12.48 38.17
C ALA A 8 -5.70 12.86 36.92
N PRO A 9 -6.45 13.99 36.90
CA PRO A 9 -7.18 14.40 35.70
C PRO A 9 -6.28 14.74 34.50
N THR A 10 -5.10 15.31 34.74
CA THR A 10 -4.12 15.60 33.69
C THR A 10 -3.53 14.31 33.12
N LEU A 11 -3.29 13.31 33.96
CA LEU A 11 -2.81 12.00 33.53
C LEU A 11 -3.87 11.24 32.70
N MET A 12 -5.13 11.25 33.13
CA MET A 12 -6.23 10.66 32.36
C MET A 12 -6.44 11.35 31.02
N PHE A 13 -6.32 12.68 30.97
CA PHE A 13 -6.41 13.42 29.72
C PHE A 13 -5.26 13.07 28.76
N LEU A 14 -4.02 13.01 29.25
CA LEU A 14 -2.86 12.57 28.46
C LEU A 14 -3.01 11.12 27.97
N LEU A 15 -3.54 10.22 28.80
CA LEU A 15 -3.82 8.85 28.41
C LEU A 15 -4.92 8.77 27.34
N SER A 16 -5.95 9.62 27.44
CA SER A 16 -7.02 9.68 26.44
C SER A 16 -6.53 10.22 25.08
N LEU A 17 -5.65 11.23 25.08
CA LEU A 17 -4.97 11.73 23.88
C LEU A 17 -4.06 10.67 23.25
N LEU A 18 -3.32 9.94 24.08
CA LEU A 18 -2.48 8.83 23.64
C LEU A 18 -3.34 7.73 23.01
N MET A 19 -4.45 7.34 23.64
CA MET A 19 -5.38 6.36 23.07
C MET A 19 -6.00 6.85 21.75
N ALA A 20 -6.44 8.11 21.69
CA ALA A 20 -6.97 8.73 20.47
C ALA A 20 -5.95 8.72 19.31
N SER A 21 -4.66 8.85 19.60
CA SER A 21 -3.61 8.79 18.57
C SER A 21 -3.38 7.41 17.96
N PHE A 22 -3.91 6.34 18.57
CA PHE A 22 -3.90 4.98 18.00
C PHE A 22 -5.15 4.64 17.20
N PHE A 23 -6.19 5.49 17.23
CA PHE A 23 -7.38 5.28 16.42
C PHE A 23 -7.21 5.95 15.06
N ASP A 24 -6.86 5.16 14.05
CA ASP A 24 -7.05 5.57 12.67
C ASP A 24 -8.56 5.73 12.44
N THR A 25 -9.00 6.98 12.27
CA THR A 25 -10.36 7.24 11.78
C THR A 25 -10.40 6.71 10.35
N THR A 26 -11.01 5.55 10.16
CA THR A 26 -11.28 4.97 8.84
C THR A 26 -12.31 5.85 8.11
N ALA A 27 -11.89 7.04 7.69
CA ALA A 27 -12.49 7.71 6.54
C ALA A 27 -12.43 6.71 5.39
N GLY A 28 -13.54 6.59 4.62
CA GLY A 28 -13.69 5.58 3.58
C GLY A 28 -12.40 5.44 2.77
N GLN A 29 -11.73 4.30 2.92
CA GLN A 29 -10.41 4.14 2.33
C GLN A 29 -10.58 4.09 0.80
N ILE A 30 -9.99 5.06 0.09
CA ILE A 30 -10.06 5.17 -1.36
C ILE A 30 -8.88 4.41 -1.97
N GLY A 31 -9.09 3.83 -3.15
CA GLY A 31 -8.01 3.27 -3.96
C GLY A 31 -8.13 3.71 -5.40
N VAL A 32 -7.02 3.69 -6.14
CA VAL A 32 -6.98 4.11 -7.55
C VAL A 32 -6.32 3.04 -8.40
N CYS A 33 -6.90 2.78 -9.58
CA CYS A 33 -6.31 1.89 -10.57
C CYS A 33 -5.16 2.58 -11.32
N PHE A 34 -3.98 1.96 -11.32
CA PHE A 34 -2.83 2.42 -12.09
C PHE A 34 -2.85 1.78 -13.49
N GLY A 35 -3.60 2.41 -14.40
CA GLY A 35 -3.61 2.05 -15.81
C GLY A 35 -2.32 2.49 -16.51
N GLN A 36 -1.71 1.59 -17.29
CA GLN A 36 -0.41 1.81 -17.94
C GLN A 36 -0.49 1.89 -19.47
N LEU A 37 -1.70 1.85 -20.05
CA LEU A 37 -1.92 1.93 -21.48
C LEU A 37 -2.01 3.40 -21.94
N GLY A 38 -0.88 4.09 -21.93
CA GLY A 38 -0.73 5.47 -22.41
C GLY A 38 0.70 5.75 -22.83
N ASN A 39 0.90 6.73 -23.72
CA ASN A 39 2.21 7.04 -24.31
C ASN A 39 2.91 8.27 -23.70
N ASN A 40 2.30 8.91 -22.71
CA ASN A 40 2.77 10.13 -22.05
C ASN A 40 2.60 10.07 -20.52
N LEU A 41 2.52 8.86 -19.96
CA LEU A 41 2.34 8.66 -18.53
C LEU A 41 3.64 8.94 -17.76
N PRO A 42 3.57 9.45 -16.52
CA PRO A 42 4.73 9.56 -15.64
C PRO A 42 5.38 8.19 -15.38
N ASN A 43 6.65 8.20 -14.97
CA ASN A 43 7.30 6.95 -14.56
C ASN A 43 6.63 6.39 -13.27
N PRO A 44 6.74 5.08 -12.99
CA PRO A 44 6.08 4.48 -11.83
C PRO A 44 6.49 5.07 -10.47
N SER A 45 7.73 5.57 -10.33
CA SER A 45 8.16 6.21 -9.08
C SER A 45 7.49 7.55 -8.82
N ASP A 46 7.25 8.34 -9.87
CA ASP A 46 6.50 9.59 -9.80
C ASP A 46 5.03 9.31 -9.46
N VAL A 47 4.45 8.23 -10.01
CA VAL A 47 3.09 7.80 -9.67
C VAL A 47 3.01 7.40 -8.19
N VAL A 48 3.97 6.63 -7.66
CA VAL A 48 3.98 6.29 -6.24
C VAL A 48 4.17 7.53 -5.35
N ALA A 49 5.03 8.46 -5.76
CA ALA A 49 5.19 9.74 -5.06
C ALA A 49 3.88 10.54 -5.04
N MET A 50 3.16 10.57 -6.16
CA MET A 50 1.83 11.18 -6.27
C MET A 50 0.82 10.50 -5.33
N PHE A 51 0.78 9.16 -5.26
CA PHE A 51 -0.09 8.45 -4.31
C PHE A 51 0.18 8.85 -2.86
N LYS A 52 1.46 8.96 -2.47
CA LYS A 52 1.84 9.45 -1.14
C LYS A 52 1.41 10.90 -0.92
N GLN A 53 1.66 11.78 -1.90
CA GLN A 53 1.30 13.21 -1.83
C GLN A 53 -0.20 13.42 -1.60
N TYR A 54 -1.04 12.62 -2.25
CA TYR A 54 -2.50 12.71 -2.13
C TYR A 54 -3.09 11.77 -1.08
N SER A 55 -2.26 11.12 -0.26
CA SER A 55 -2.70 10.18 0.77
C SER A 55 -3.66 9.10 0.22
N ILE A 56 -3.34 8.55 -0.96
CA ILE A 56 -4.08 7.44 -1.57
C ILE A 56 -3.48 6.14 -1.04
N PRO A 57 -4.17 5.41 -0.13
CA PRO A 57 -3.58 4.27 0.56
C PRO A 57 -3.51 3.00 -0.30
N ARG A 58 -4.22 2.95 -1.44
CA ARG A 58 -4.41 1.72 -2.22
C ARG A 58 -4.26 1.88 -3.71
N MET A 59 -3.57 0.92 -4.33
CA MET A 59 -3.35 0.84 -5.78
C MET A 59 -3.88 -0.46 -6.37
N ARG A 60 -4.38 -0.46 -7.61
CA ARG A 60 -4.55 -1.69 -8.40
C ARG A 60 -3.68 -1.65 -9.65
N MET A 61 -2.97 -2.73 -9.92
CA MET A 61 -2.20 -2.96 -11.15
C MET A 61 -2.80 -4.12 -11.94
N TYR A 62 -2.93 -3.95 -13.25
CA TYR A 62 -3.55 -4.93 -14.16
C TYR A 62 -2.58 -6.05 -14.63
N GLY A 63 -1.38 -6.10 -14.05
CA GLY A 63 -0.34 -7.07 -14.33
C GLY A 63 0.97 -6.68 -13.64
N PRO A 64 1.96 -7.58 -13.58
CA PRO A 64 3.26 -7.28 -12.97
C PRO A 64 4.00 -6.17 -13.72
N ASN A 65 4.42 -5.14 -12.97
CA ASN A 65 5.31 -4.10 -13.45
C ASN A 65 6.49 -3.99 -12.46
N PRO A 66 7.70 -4.45 -12.82
CA PRO A 66 8.85 -4.45 -11.92
C PRO A 66 9.24 -3.07 -11.39
N ASP A 67 9.14 -2.02 -12.22
CA ASP A 67 9.49 -0.66 -11.83
C ASP A 67 8.49 -0.11 -10.80
N ALA A 68 7.19 -0.38 -10.99
CA ALA A 68 6.15 -0.02 -10.04
C ALA A 68 6.29 -0.78 -8.71
N LEU A 69 6.52 -2.09 -8.76
CA LEU A 69 6.73 -2.92 -7.57
C LEU A 69 7.96 -2.47 -6.77
N ASN A 70 9.05 -2.11 -7.47
CA ASN A 70 10.23 -1.55 -6.82
C ASN A 70 9.95 -0.19 -6.18
N ALA A 71 9.21 0.69 -6.86
CA ALA A 71 8.82 1.99 -6.31
C ALA A 71 7.90 1.88 -5.09
N LEU A 72 7.06 0.83 -5.02
CA LEU A 72 6.15 0.57 -3.91
C LEU A 72 6.86 0.06 -2.63
N ARG A 73 8.13 -0.39 -2.71
CA ARG A 73 8.86 -0.88 -1.54
C ARG A 73 8.94 0.19 -0.44
N GLY A 74 8.51 -0.18 0.77
CA GLY A 74 8.49 0.74 1.92
C GLY A 74 7.51 1.92 1.79
N SER A 75 6.55 1.86 0.85
CA SER A 75 5.57 2.94 0.66
C SER A 75 4.36 2.89 1.59
N ASN A 76 4.07 1.72 2.19
CA ASN A 76 2.83 1.42 2.92
C ASN A 76 1.55 1.56 2.08
N ILE A 77 1.66 1.69 0.76
CA ILE A 77 0.52 1.61 -0.15
C ILE A 77 0.18 0.13 -0.34
N GLU A 78 -1.01 -0.28 0.08
CA GLU A 78 -1.51 -1.62 -0.21
C GLU A 78 -1.85 -1.72 -1.69
N PHE A 79 -1.68 -2.89 -2.31
CA PHE A 79 -2.02 -3.03 -3.71
C PHE A 79 -2.68 -4.36 -4.07
N ILE A 80 -3.50 -4.30 -5.11
CA ILE A 80 -4.00 -5.46 -5.85
C ILE A 80 -3.12 -5.62 -7.09
N LEU A 81 -2.63 -6.84 -7.31
CA LEU A 81 -1.88 -7.22 -8.52
C LEU A 81 -2.67 -8.30 -9.27
N ASP A 82 -3.17 -7.95 -10.45
CA ASP A 82 -3.91 -8.88 -11.29
C ASP A 82 -2.96 -9.87 -11.98
N VAL A 83 -3.45 -11.09 -12.20
CA VAL A 83 -2.85 -12.03 -13.16
C VAL A 83 -3.35 -11.66 -14.56
N PRO A 84 -2.47 -11.37 -15.54
CA PRO A 84 -2.91 -11.06 -16.90
C PRO A 84 -3.72 -12.21 -17.51
N ASN A 85 -4.78 -11.89 -18.25
CA ASN A 85 -5.65 -12.91 -18.85
C ASN A 85 -4.91 -13.94 -19.72
N GLY A 86 -3.84 -13.52 -20.40
CA GLY A 86 -2.99 -14.41 -21.21
C GLY A 86 -2.23 -15.46 -20.41
N ASP A 87 -1.99 -15.23 -19.11
CA ASP A 87 -1.30 -16.17 -18.23
C ASP A 87 -2.25 -17.18 -17.59
N LEU A 88 -3.55 -16.88 -17.48
CA LEU A 88 -4.51 -17.67 -16.70
C LEU A 88 -4.51 -19.15 -17.06
N LYS A 89 -4.52 -19.49 -18.36
CA LYS A 89 -4.52 -20.89 -18.80
C LYS A 89 -3.23 -21.62 -18.36
N ARG A 90 -2.07 -21.00 -18.60
CA ARG A 90 -0.75 -21.57 -18.25
C ARG A 90 -0.65 -21.82 -16.74
N LEU A 91 -1.13 -20.88 -15.93
CA LEU A 91 -1.10 -21.02 -14.47
C LEU A 91 -2.12 -22.06 -13.97
N ALA A 92 -3.29 -22.15 -14.60
CA ALA A 92 -4.32 -23.14 -14.25
C ALA A 92 -3.88 -24.57 -14.59
N ASP A 93 -3.15 -24.76 -15.68
CA ASP A 93 -2.71 -26.07 -16.14
C ASP A 93 -1.51 -26.63 -15.35
N SER A 94 -0.75 -25.80 -14.62
CA SER A 94 0.49 -26.22 -13.96
C SER A 94 0.77 -25.48 -12.64
N GLN A 95 0.82 -26.25 -11.55
CA GLN A 95 1.22 -25.72 -10.24
C GLN A 95 2.67 -25.17 -10.24
N ALA A 96 3.57 -25.76 -11.03
CA ALA A 96 4.95 -25.28 -11.13
C ALA A 96 5.02 -23.89 -11.80
N GLU A 97 4.17 -23.65 -12.80
CA GLU A 97 4.04 -22.35 -13.46
C GLU A 97 3.42 -21.31 -12.52
N ALA A 98 2.39 -21.69 -11.74
CA ALA A 98 1.81 -20.85 -10.69
C ALA A 98 2.84 -20.46 -9.61
N ASN A 99 3.63 -21.42 -9.14
CA ASN A 99 4.69 -21.19 -8.15
C ASN A 99 5.76 -20.22 -8.70
N THR A 100 6.15 -20.42 -9.97
CA THR A 100 7.10 -19.54 -10.66
C THR A 100 6.56 -18.12 -10.77
N TRP A 101 5.29 -17.95 -11.15
CA TRP A 101 4.66 -16.64 -11.24
C TRP A 101 4.63 -15.92 -9.88
N VAL A 102 4.29 -16.61 -8.79
CA VAL A 102 4.28 -16.02 -7.44
C VAL A 102 5.70 -15.63 -7.02
N ARG A 103 6.68 -16.52 -7.22
CA ARG A 103 8.09 -16.23 -6.89
C ARG A 103 8.57 -14.98 -7.62
N ASP A 104 8.27 -14.87 -8.91
CA ASP A 104 8.86 -13.85 -9.77
C ASP A 104 8.19 -12.47 -9.65
N ASN A 105 6.93 -12.42 -9.18
CA ASN A 105 6.11 -11.19 -9.14
C ASN A 105 5.67 -10.76 -7.73
N VAL A 106 5.72 -11.65 -6.73
CA VAL A 106 5.23 -11.37 -5.37
C VAL A 106 6.34 -11.50 -4.31
N GLN A 107 7.24 -12.47 -4.46
CA GLN A 107 8.25 -12.79 -3.44
C GLN A 107 9.62 -12.12 -3.65
N LYS A 108 9.75 -11.22 -4.62
CA LYS A 108 10.97 -10.43 -4.85
C LYS A 108 10.94 -9.16 -4.01
#